data_AF-A0A660WDK3-F1
#
_entry.id   AF-A0A660WDK3-F1
#
_cell.length_a   1.000
_cell.length_b   1.000
_cell.length_c   1.000
_cell.angle_alpha   90.00
_cell.angle_beta   90.00
_cell.angle_gamma   90.00
#
_symmetry.space_group_name_H-M   'P 1'
#
loop_
_entity.id
_entity.type
_entity.pdbx_description
1 polymer ?
#
loop_
_entity_poly.entity_id
_entity_poly.type
_entity_poly.pdbx_seq_one_letter_code
_entity_poly.pdbx_strand_id
1 'polypeptide(L)'
;VCFIGLTATGTSDFSPTPLENLYPMVGLQASVFNSILNKKFIVPGGFSFNLLVNTVIFLLSLIISLRFKPLSSFLYNLALGLVYFLLNTLVFVGAGLWINLFLPLVIIGFVYVGITLFRILQEVRRRELLEKELDIARRIQESFLPLKLEEIPSLKIATFFKPAKFVAGDLYDLIRLDEEKLGIFIGDVSGKGVPASLIMAQTVSLFRVFAKDKTSPSGVLTKLNKELAKVLEGRFVTAFYLVLDTKEKKIIGSSAGHSPVIYYNSQEKKVLELEFSSGPPLGISEFLEYEEEKFPLNPKGRFLLYTDGLTEAKNKKSEEFGLERVKEIILNYPDLDLQGLVDKLKEECFNFYRGMPQHDDITIILGEVE
;
A
#
# COMPACT_ATOMS: atom_id res chain seq x y z
N VAL A 1 20.81 -55.55 56.75
CA VAL A 1 20.59 -54.43 57.69
C VAL A 1 19.09 -54.33 57.93
N CYS A 2 18.64 -54.44 59.17
CA CYS A 2 17.24 -54.26 59.55
C CYS A 2 17.09 -52.84 60.09
N PHE A 3 16.26 -52.02 59.45
CA PHE A 3 15.93 -50.69 59.95
C PHE A 3 14.77 -50.83 60.94
N ILE A 4 15.01 -50.55 62.21
CA ILE A 4 13.98 -50.50 63.24
C ILE A 4 13.76 -49.04 63.58
N GLY A 5 12.62 -48.48 63.16
CA GLY A 5 12.20 -47.16 63.63
C GLY A 5 11.49 -47.28 64.95
N LEU A 6 11.96 -46.56 65.96
CA LEU A 6 11.26 -46.39 67.23
C LEU A 6 10.51 -45.06 67.17
N THR A 7 9.21 -45.12 66.94
CA THR A 7 8.33 -43.99 67.22
C THR A 7 7.87 -44.11 68.67
N ALA A 8 8.06 -43.06 69.47
CA ALA A 8 7.40 -43.00 70.78
C ALA A 8 5.88 -43.01 70.54
N THR A 9 5.13 -43.76 71.34
CA THR A 9 3.66 -43.81 71.27
C THR A 9 3.11 -42.39 71.36
N GLY A 10 2.63 -41.85 70.24
CA GLY A 10 2.04 -40.51 70.13
C GLY A 10 2.80 -39.51 69.25
N THR A 11 4.00 -39.82 68.76
CA THR A 11 4.72 -38.95 67.81
C THR A 11 4.79 -39.59 66.42
N SER A 12 4.29 -38.88 65.42
CA SER A 12 4.23 -39.32 64.03
C SER A 12 5.56 -38.97 63.31
N ASP A 13 6.49 -39.93 63.19
CA ASP A 13 7.74 -39.78 62.42
C ASP A 13 7.49 -40.00 60.92
N PHE A 14 6.71 -39.08 60.35
CA PHE A 14 6.41 -39.03 58.94
C PHE A 14 7.07 -37.80 58.35
N SER A 15 7.76 -38.00 57.23
CA SER A 15 8.21 -36.90 56.39
C SER A 15 7.35 -36.90 55.13
N PRO A 16 6.89 -35.73 54.65
CA PRO A 16 6.34 -35.65 53.31
C PRO A 16 7.41 -36.04 52.29
N THR A 17 7.01 -36.75 51.24
CA THR A 17 7.82 -37.03 50.06
C THR A 17 7.10 -36.49 48.82
N PRO A 18 7.77 -36.37 47.66
CA PRO A 18 7.10 -35.95 46.43
C PRO A 18 5.94 -36.86 45.98
N LEU A 19 5.82 -38.08 46.53
CA LEU A 19 4.79 -39.06 46.18
C LEU A 19 3.68 -39.17 47.24
N GLU A 20 4.00 -38.97 48.52
CA GLU A 20 3.05 -39.13 49.63
C GLU A 20 3.25 -38.02 50.68
N ASN A 21 2.14 -37.39 51.09
CA ASN A 21 2.15 -36.31 52.09
C ASN A 21 2.59 -36.76 53.48
N LEU A 22 2.45 -38.05 53.80
CA LEU A 22 2.85 -38.64 55.06
C LEU A 22 3.56 -39.97 54.77
N TYR A 23 4.88 -39.94 54.65
CA TYR A 23 5.68 -41.13 54.41
C TYR A 23 6.50 -41.51 55.65
N PRO A 24 6.52 -42.78 56.09
CA PRO A 24 7.30 -43.19 57.25
C PRO A 24 8.79 -42.90 57.07
N MET A 25 9.40 -42.19 58.02
CA MET A 25 10.83 -41.81 58.00
C MET A 25 11.77 -43.03 57.82
N VAL A 26 11.39 -44.17 58.41
CA VAL A 26 12.11 -45.46 58.28
C VAL A 26 12.15 -45.95 56.83
N GLY A 27 11.05 -45.77 56.09
CA GLY A 27 10.99 -46.10 54.66
C GLY A 27 11.93 -45.22 53.84
N LEU A 28 12.04 -43.94 54.21
CA LEU A 28 12.94 -42.99 53.55
C LEU A 28 14.41 -43.38 53.77
N GLN A 29 14.77 -43.70 55.01
CA GLN A 29 16.11 -44.21 55.36
C GLN A 29 16.43 -45.54 54.66
N ALA A 30 15.47 -46.47 54.60
CA ALA A 30 15.63 -47.74 53.90
C ALA A 30 15.83 -47.52 52.39
N SER A 31 15.11 -46.57 51.77
CA SER A 31 15.24 -46.21 50.37
C SER A 31 16.61 -45.59 50.05
N VAL A 32 17.11 -44.70 50.92
CA VAL A 32 18.45 -44.12 50.82
C VAL A 32 19.52 -45.22 50.93
N PHE A 33 19.40 -46.11 51.91
CA PHE A 33 20.35 -47.21 52.09
C PHE A 33 20.32 -48.20 50.92
N ASN A 34 19.14 -48.52 50.39
CA ASN A 34 18.98 -49.36 49.21
C ASN A 34 19.61 -48.71 47.97
N SER A 35 19.51 -47.39 47.83
CA SER A 35 20.18 -46.64 46.75
C SER A 35 21.70 -46.70 46.86
N ILE A 36 22.25 -46.60 48.09
CA ILE A 36 23.68 -46.74 48.37
C ILE A 36 24.16 -48.16 48.03
N LEU A 37 23.45 -49.19 48.47
CA LEU A 37 23.81 -50.59 48.21
C LEU A 37 23.80 -50.93 46.71
N ASN A 38 22.81 -50.41 45.98
CA ASN A 38 22.69 -50.62 44.53
C ASN A 38 23.56 -49.67 43.70
N LYS A 39 24.34 -48.77 44.33
CA LYS A 39 25.14 -47.72 43.68
C LYS A 39 24.35 -46.84 42.70
N LYS A 40 23.03 -46.68 42.91
CA LYS A 40 22.16 -45.84 42.08
C LYS A 40 22.14 -44.43 42.65
N PHE A 41 23.14 -43.63 42.29
CA PHE A 41 23.22 -42.23 42.72
C PHE A 41 22.71 -41.30 41.62
N ILE A 42 21.94 -40.29 42.01
CA ILE A 42 21.65 -39.16 41.14
C ILE A 42 22.89 -38.26 41.15
N VAL A 43 23.52 -38.07 40.01
CA VAL A 43 24.75 -37.26 39.89
C VAL A 43 24.39 -35.96 39.17
N PRO A 44 24.60 -34.78 39.79
CA PRO A 44 24.39 -33.51 39.11
C PRO A 44 25.43 -33.35 38.00
N GLY A 45 25.00 -32.84 36.85
CA GLY A 45 25.91 -32.44 35.78
C GLY A 45 26.89 -31.40 36.30
N GLY A 46 28.19 -31.60 36.04
CA GLY A 46 29.22 -30.62 36.41
C GLY A 46 29.03 -29.27 35.72
N PHE A 47 29.67 -28.23 36.24
CA PHE A 47 29.59 -26.87 35.69
C PHE A 47 29.97 -26.82 34.20
N SER A 48 31.12 -27.41 33.83
CA SER A 48 31.61 -27.40 32.44
C SER A 48 30.67 -28.11 31.47
N PHE A 49 29.97 -29.15 31.94
CA PHE A 49 29.00 -29.87 31.12
C PHE A 49 27.73 -29.03 30.87
N ASN A 50 27.18 -28.38 31.91
CA ASN A 50 26.03 -27.48 31.74
C ASN A 50 26.38 -26.28 30.85
N LEU A 51 27.59 -25.74 30.97
CA LEU A 51 28.06 -24.64 30.10
C LEU A 51 28.11 -25.06 28.63
N LEU A 52 28.61 -26.26 28.34
CA LEU A 52 28.63 -26.80 26.98
C LEU A 52 27.21 -26.95 26.42
N VAL A 53 26.29 -27.53 27.20
CA VAL A 53 24.88 -27.69 26.80
C VAL A 53 24.23 -26.34 26.49
N ASN A 54 24.40 -25.35 27.37
CA ASN A 54 23.87 -24.00 27.15
C ASN A 54 24.42 -23.37 25.87
N THR A 55 25.72 -23.53 25.61
CA THR A 55 26.38 -22.99 24.42
C THR A 55 25.85 -23.63 23.14
N VAL A 56 25.68 -24.96 23.13
CA VAL A 56 25.12 -25.69 21.98
C VAL A 56 23.67 -25.25 21.72
N ILE A 57 22.84 -25.18 22.76
CA ILE A 57 21.44 -24.76 22.64
C ILE A 57 21.33 -23.31 22.16
N PHE A 58 22.17 -22.41 22.68
CA PHE A 58 22.26 -21.03 22.20
C PHE A 58 22.58 -20.97 20.70
N LEU A 59 23.61 -21.69 20.24
CA LEU A 59 24.02 -21.70 18.84
C LEU A 59 22.94 -22.28 17.93
N LEU A 60 22.30 -23.37 18.33
CA LEU A 60 21.19 -23.98 17.57
C LEU A 60 20.00 -23.03 17.47
N SER A 61 19.58 -22.45 18.60
CA SER A 61 18.48 -21.47 18.64
C SER A 61 18.79 -20.24 17.80
N LEU A 62 20.04 -19.76 17.84
CA LEU A 62 20.49 -18.61 17.05
C LEU A 62 20.44 -18.92 15.54
N ILE A 63 20.97 -20.07 15.13
CA ILE A 63 20.96 -20.49 13.71
C ILE A 63 19.51 -20.64 13.21
N ILE A 64 18.65 -21.28 13.99
CA ILE A 64 17.22 -21.43 13.66
C ILE A 64 16.56 -20.05 13.50
N SER A 65 16.82 -19.14 14.45
CA SER A 65 16.22 -17.81 14.47
C SER A 65 16.72 -16.91 13.35
N LEU A 66 17.98 -17.08 12.92
CA LEU A 66 18.56 -16.35 11.79
C LEU A 66 18.19 -16.93 10.41
N ARG A 67 17.89 -18.23 10.30
CA ARG A 67 17.65 -18.87 9.01
C ARG A 67 16.18 -18.83 8.57
N PHE A 68 15.24 -18.92 9.50
CA PHE A 68 13.83 -19.10 9.18
C PHE A 68 12.99 -17.84 9.43
N LYS A 69 11.81 -17.77 8.79
CA LYS A 69 10.81 -16.72 9.06
C LYS A 69 10.34 -16.81 10.53
N PRO A 70 9.86 -15.70 11.15
CA PRO A 70 9.54 -15.67 12.59
C PRO A 70 8.59 -16.78 13.06
N LEU A 71 7.56 -17.10 12.28
CA LEU A 71 6.59 -18.15 12.62
C LEU A 71 7.21 -19.55 12.54
N SER A 72 7.97 -19.85 11.48
CA SER A 72 8.66 -21.13 11.35
C SER A 72 9.77 -21.27 12.40
N SER A 73 10.51 -20.19 12.67
CA SER A 73 11.54 -20.15 13.71
C SER A 73 10.95 -20.44 15.09
N PHE A 74 9.76 -19.93 15.40
CA PHE A 74 9.05 -20.27 16.64
C PHE A 74 8.82 -21.78 16.76
N LEU A 75 8.26 -22.41 15.72
CA LEU A 75 8.00 -23.85 15.70
C LEU A 75 9.28 -24.68 15.87
N TYR A 76 10.37 -24.30 15.20
CA TYR A 76 11.65 -25.00 15.33
C TYR A 76 12.32 -24.81 16.70
N ASN A 77 12.24 -23.63 17.29
CA ASN A 77 12.72 -23.39 18.65
C ASN A 77 11.88 -24.14 19.70
N LEU A 78 10.57 -24.24 19.49
CA LEU A 78 9.68 -25.06 20.33
C LEU A 78 10.03 -26.54 20.21
N ALA A 79 10.24 -27.04 18.99
CA ALA A 79 10.68 -28.41 18.75
C ALA A 79 12.06 -28.69 19.39
N LEU A 80 13.01 -27.75 19.30
CA LEU A 80 14.31 -27.85 19.96
C LEU A 80 14.16 -27.98 21.48
N GLY A 81 13.29 -27.19 22.09
CA GLY A 81 12.97 -27.28 23.52
C GLY A 81 12.35 -28.62 23.92
N LEU A 82 11.41 -29.13 23.13
CA LEU A 82 10.78 -30.45 23.36
C LEU A 82 11.78 -31.60 23.22
N VAL A 83 12.61 -31.58 22.18
CA VAL A 83 13.67 -32.57 21.96
C VAL A 83 14.66 -32.54 23.13
N TYR A 84 15.06 -31.35 23.57
CA TYR A 84 15.94 -31.20 24.73
C TYR A 84 15.33 -31.78 26.01
N PHE A 85 14.05 -31.50 26.27
CA PHE A 85 13.33 -32.04 27.43
C PHE A 85 13.25 -33.59 27.40
N LEU A 86 12.92 -34.17 26.24
CA LEU A 86 12.85 -35.62 26.08
C LEU A 86 14.22 -36.28 26.28
N LEU A 87 15.27 -35.72 25.68
CA LEU A 87 16.65 -36.21 25.85
C LEU A 87 17.10 -36.15 27.31
N ASN A 88 16.80 -35.06 28.02
CA ASN A 88 17.12 -34.90 29.44
C ASN A 88 16.39 -35.97 30.29
N THR A 89 15.12 -36.23 30.00
CA THR A 89 14.32 -37.27 30.69
C THR A 89 14.91 -38.67 30.47
N LEU A 90 15.30 -38.99 29.23
CA LEU A 90 15.94 -40.28 28.90
C LEU A 90 17.29 -40.46 29.62
N VAL A 91 18.12 -39.41 29.65
CA VAL A 91 19.42 -39.43 30.35
C VAL A 91 19.22 -39.56 31.87
N PHE A 92 18.21 -38.92 32.43
CA PHE A 92 17.87 -39.04 33.84
C PHE A 92 17.43 -40.46 34.21
N VAL A 93 16.52 -41.07 33.44
CA VAL A 93 16.02 -42.43 33.70
C VAL A 93 17.09 -43.49 33.45
N GLY A 94 17.88 -43.35 32.37
CA GLY A 94 18.86 -44.35 31.95
C GLY A 94 20.18 -44.29 32.72
N ALA A 95 20.66 -43.09 33.06
CA ALA A 95 21.99 -42.89 33.63
C ALA A 95 21.99 -42.19 35.01
N GLY A 96 20.84 -41.73 35.52
CA GLY A 96 20.75 -41.00 36.79
C GLY A 96 21.42 -39.63 36.77
N LEU A 97 21.72 -39.08 35.59
CA LEU A 97 22.38 -37.78 35.44
C LEU A 97 21.34 -36.66 35.47
N TRP A 98 21.52 -35.69 36.38
CA TRP A 98 20.63 -34.53 36.49
C TRP A 98 21.23 -33.31 35.78
N ILE A 99 20.60 -32.89 34.69
CA ILE A 99 21.03 -31.75 33.85
C ILE A 99 20.01 -30.61 33.98
N ASN A 100 20.47 -29.36 34.03
CA ASN A 100 19.61 -28.20 34.22
C ASN A 100 18.62 -27.99 33.05
N LEU A 101 17.32 -28.17 33.31
CA LEU A 101 16.26 -27.96 32.33
C LEU A 101 15.90 -26.49 32.09
N PHE A 102 16.03 -25.66 33.12
CA PHE A 102 15.47 -24.31 33.12
C PHE A 102 16.28 -23.37 32.23
N LEU A 103 17.60 -23.32 32.41
CA LEU A 103 18.45 -22.33 31.75
C LEU A 103 18.48 -22.46 30.22
N PRO A 104 18.61 -23.67 29.61
CA PRO A 104 18.54 -23.83 28.16
C PRO A 104 17.20 -23.39 27.55
N LEU A 105 16.08 -23.69 28.22
CA LEU A 105 14.75 -23.29 27.73
C LEU A 105 14.58 -21.77 27.76
N VAL A 106 15.07 -21.13 28.82
CA VAL A 106 15.13 -19.66 28.93
C VAL A 106 15.99 -19.06 27.82
N ILE A 107 17.17 -19.64 27.55
CA ILE A 107 18.06 -19.21 26.46
C ILE A 107 17.33 -19.26 25.11
N ILE A 108 16.63 -20.36 24.80
CA ILE A 108 15.85 -20.48 23.55
C ILE A 108 14.83 -19.34 23.43
N GLY A 109 14.09 -19.06 24.50
CA GLY A 109 13.11 -17.99 24.53
C GLY A 109 13.73 -16.61 24.30
N PHE A 110 14.79 -16.28 25.03
CA PHE A 110 15.47 -14.98 24.89
C PHE A 110 16.13 -14.78 23.52
N VAL A 111 16.76 -15.82 22.98
CA VAL A 111 17.37 -15.77 21.64
C VAL A 111 16.30 -15.55 20.58
N TYR A 112 15.21 -16.33 20.62
CA TYR A 112 14.10 -16.19 19.68
C TYR A 112 13.48 -14.78 19.73
N VAL A 113 13.15 -14.29 20.93
CA VAL A 113 12.53 -12.97 21.12
C VAL A 113 13.49 -11.87 20.68
N GLY A 114 14.75 -11.93 21.08
CA GLY A 114 15.77 -10.93 20.73
C GLY A 114 15.98 -10.80 19.22
N ILE A 115 16.13 -11.92 18.52
CA ILE A 115 16.30 -11.93 17.06
C ILE A 115 15.04 -11.47 16.33
N THR A 116 13.86 -11.92 16.79
CA THR A 116 12.58 -11.53 16.19
C THR A 116 12.31 -10.04 16.37
N LEU A 117 12.54 -9.51 17.57
CA LEU A 117 12.41 -8.09 17.87
C LEU A 117 13.37 -7.25 17.01
N PHE A 118 14.64 -7.65 16.93
CA PHE A 118 15.62 -6.96 16.07
C PHE A 118 15.17 -6.90 14.60
N ARG A 119 14.66 -8.01 14.06
CA ARG A 119 14.12 -8.05 12.68
C ARG A 119 12.91 -7.16 12.48
N ILE A 120 11.96 -7.19 13.42
CA ILE A 120 10.77 -6.34 13.35
C ILE A 120 11.18 -4.87 13.38
N LEU A 121 12.11 -4.48 14.26
CA LEU A 121 12.62 -3.11 14.34
C LEU A 121 13.31 -2.68 13.03
N GLN A 122 14.09 -3.56 12.41
CA GLN A 122 14.70 -3.27 11.10
C GLN A 122 13.65 -3.11 10.00
N GLU A 123 12.63 -3.98 9.97
CA GLU A 123 11.56 -3.91 8.98
C GLU A 123 10.71 -2.65 9.13
N VAL A 124 10.38 -2.26 10.36
CA VAL A 124 9.68 -0.99 10.67
C VAL A 124 10.51 0.20 10.20
N ARG A 125 11.80 0.25 10.55
CA ARG A 125 12.69 1.34 10.11
C ARG A 125 12.81 1.41 8.59
N ARG A 126 12.88 0.25 7.91
CA ARG A 126 12.93 0.20 6.44
C ARG A 126 11.63 0.72 5.82
N ARG A 127 10.48 0.37 6.39
CA ARG A 127 9.17 0.87 5.95
C ARG A 127 9.05 2.37 6.13
N GLU A 128 9.44 2.90 7.29
CA GLU A 128 9.44 4.35 7.56
C GLU A 128 10.35 5.11 6.57
N LEU A 129 11.51 4.56 6.22
CA LEU A 129 12.38 5.16 5.22
C LEU A 129 11.72 5.19 3.83
N LEU A 130 11.14 4.06 3.41
CA LEU A 130 10.45 3.96 2.12
C LEU A 130 9.23 4.89 2.05
N GLU A 131 8.45 5.02 3.12
CA GLU A 131 7.32 5.95 3.19
C GLU A 131 7.80 7.41 3.06
N LYS A 132 8.91 7.78 3.69
CA LYS A 132 9.52 9.10 3.52
C LYS A 132 9.99 9.36 2.09
N GLU A 133 10.63 8.38 1.45
CA GLU A 133 11.06 8.49 0.05
C GLU A 133 9.87 8.64 -0.89
N LEU A 134 8.80 7.88 -0.67
CA LEU A 134 7.56 7.99 -1.45
C LEU A 134 6.84 9.33 -1.23
N ASP A 135 6.85 9.86 -0.01
CA ASP A 135 6.28 11.17 0.30
C ASP A 135 7.09 12.32 -0.35
N ILE A 136 8.40 12.19 -0.43
CA ILE A 136 9.23 13.13 -1.22
C ILE A 136 8.88 13.02 -2.71
N ALA A 137 8.79 11.80 -3.25
CA ALA A 137 8.42 11.58 -4.65
C ALA A 137 7.04 12.16 -4.96
N ARG A 138 6.06 11.98 -4.06
CA ARG A 138 4.73 12.59 -4.15
C ARG A 138 4.79 14.11 -4.22
N ARG A 139 5.53 14.75 -3.31
CA ARG A 139 5.64 16.22 -3.30
C ARG A 139 6.30 16.77 -4.57
N ILE A 140 7.32 16.07 -5.09
CA ILE A 140 7.93 16.39 -6.38
C ILE A 140 6.89 16.25 -7.49
N GLN A 141 6.14 15.15 -7.52
CA GLN A 141 5.08 14.92 -8.51
C GLN A 141 4.01 16.02 -8.46
N GLU A 142 3.49 16.35 -7.28
CA GLU A 142 2.48 17.40 -7.08
C GLU A 142 2.99 18.77 -7.56
N SER A 143 4.32 19.02 -7.52
CA SER A 143 4.91 20.25 -8.07
C SER A 143 4.86 20.35 -9.61
N PHE A 144 4.65 19.24 -10.32
CA PHE A 144 4.41 19.24 -11.76
C PHE A 144 2.96 19.60 -12.10
N LEU A 145 2.00 19.34 -11.21
CA LEU A 145 0.60 19.71 -11.42
C LEU A 145 0.38 21.22 -11.17
N PRO A 146 -0.68 21.83 -11.73
CA PRO A 146 -0.97 23.25 -11.53
C PRO A 146 -1.13 23.61 -10.05
N LEU A 147 -0.22 24.44 -9.52
CA LEU A 147 -0.31 24.96 -8.15
C LEU A 147 -1.31 26.11 -8.00
N LYS A 148 -1.56 26.83 -9.10
CA LYS A 148 -2.55 27.91 -9.20
C LYS A 148 -3.27 27.78 -10.52
N LEU A 149 -4.60 27.91 -10.49
CA LEU A 149 -5.40 28.00 -11.69
C LEU A 149 -5.10 29.35 -12.35
N GLU A 150 -4.73 29.33 -13.63
CA GLU A 150 -4.56 30.57 -14.38
C GLU A 150 -5.94 31.17 -14.68
N GLU A 151 -6.20 32.36 -14.14
CA GLU A 151 -7.49 33.03 -14.29
C GLU A 151 -7.58 33.73 -15.66
N ILE A 152 -8.63 33.40 -16.41
CA ILE A 152 -9.09 34.20 -17.55
C ILE A 152 -10.42 34.82 -17.11
N PRO A 153 -10.61 36.16 -17.21
CA PRO A 153 -11.79 36.82 -16.65
C PRO A 153 -13.15 36.21 -17.08
N SER A 154 -13.22 35.68 -18.31
CA SER A 154 -14.41 35.08 -18.90
C SER A 154 -14.55 33.57 -18.67
N LEU A 155 -13.65 32.94 -17.90
CA LEU A 155 -13.66 31.51 -17.61
C LEU A 155 -13.46 31.26 -16.11
N LYS A 156 -14.32 30.42 -15.55
CA LYS A 156 -14.14 29.86 -14.21
C LYS A 156 -13.71 28.40 -14.33
N ILE A 157 -12.77 27.98 -13.49
CA ILE A 157 -12.28 26.60 -13.44
C ILE A 157 -12.30 26.12 -11.98
N ALA A 158 -12.71 24.88 -11.77
CA ALA A 158 -12.52 24.14 -10.53
C ALA A 158 -11.89 22.79 -10.84
N THR A 159 -10.92 22.36 -10.04
CA THR A 159 -10.24 21.07 -10.22
C THR A 159 -10.32 20.24 -8.95
N PHE A 160 -10.31 18.93 -9.12
CA PHE A 160 -10.14 17.97 -8.04
C PHE A 160 -9.23 16.85 -8.49
N PHE A 161 -8.27 16.53 -7.64
CA PHE A 161 -7.29 15.48 -7.89
C PHE A 161 -7.12 14.65 -6.63
N LYS A 162 -7.28 13.33 -6.75
CA LYS A 162 -7.08 12.39 -5.65
C LYS A 162 -6.35 11.14 -6.12
N PRO A 163 -5.09 10.95 -5.71
CA PRO A 163 -4.35 9.74 -6.05
C PRO A 163 -4.90 8.52 -5.28
N ALA A 164 -4.90 7.35 -5.92
CA ALA A 164 -5.24 6.06 -5.33
C ALA A 164 -4.07 5.46 -4.51
N LYS A 165 -2.83 5.85 -4.84
CA LYS A 165 -1.60 5.43 -4.16
C LYS A 165 -0.80 6.64 -3.66
N PHE A 166 0.44 6.42 -3.22
CA PHE A 166 1.35 7.51 -2.81
C PHE A 166 1.68 8.46 -3.96
N VAL A 167 1.75 7.95 -5.19
CA VAL A 167 1.99 8.71 -6.43
C VAL A 167 1.00 8.26 -7.51
N ALA A 168 0.62 9.18 -8.39
CA ALA A 168 -0.40 8.97 -9.43
C ALA A 168 0.15 8.68 -10.83
N GLY A 169 -0.64 8.08 -11.70
CA GLY A 169 -0.47 8.08 -13.16
C GLY A 169 -1.20 9.26 -13.82
N ASP A 170 -2.34 9.64 -13.27
CA ASP A 170 -3.16 10.77 -13.70
C ASP A 170 -2.39 12.08 -13.79
N LEU A 171 -2.73 12.87 -14.81
CA LEU A 171 -2.06 14.11 -15.13
C LEU A 171 -3.04 15.14 -15.63
N TYR A 172 -2.78 16.40 -15.28
CA TYR A 172 -3.46 17.52 -15.89
C TYR A 172 -2.61 18.77 -15.85
N ASP A 173 -2.92 19.71 -16.73
CA ASP A 173 -2.30 21.03 -16.76
C ASP A 173 -3.27 22.09 -17.29
N LEU A 174 -3.06 23.33 -16.86
CA LEU A 174 -3.84 24.49 -17.29
C LEU A 174 -2.85 25.57 -17.72
N ILE A 175 -2.91 25.97 -18.99
CA ILE A 175 -1.97 26.91 -19.58
C ILE A 175 -2.70 28.01 -20.33
N ARG A 176 -2.48 29.26 -19.95
CA ARG A 176 -2.93 30.44 -20.67
C ARG A 176 -2.06 30.60 -21.92
N LEU A 177 -2.70 30.46 -23.07
CA LEU A 177 -2.03 30.59 -24.37
C LEU A 177 -1.95 32.06 -24.83
N ASP A 178 -2.96 32.86 -24.47
CA ASP A 178 -3.01 34.31 -24.62
C ASP A 178 -4.09 34.91 -23.68
N GLU A 179 -4.50 36.17 -23.90
CA GLU A 179 -5.46 36.83 -23.02
C GLU A 179 -6.86 36.19 -23.01
N GLU A 180 -7.24 35.53 -24.10
CA GLU A 180 -8.60 35.04 -24.37
C GLU A 180 -8.64 33.50 -24.56
N LYS A 181 -7.49 32.83 -24.54
CA LYS A 181 -7.34 31.38 -24.72
C LYS A 181 -6.76 30.64 -23.52
N LEU A 182 -7.49 29.63 -23.07
CA LEU A 182 -7.03 28.66 -22.06
C LEU A 182 -6.84 27.28 -22.70
N GLY A 183 -5.65 26.71 -22.53
CA GLY A 183 -5.37 25.31 -22.80
C GLY A 183 -5.59 24.46 -21.54
N ILE A 184 -6.31 23.35 -21.68
CA ILE A 184 -6.60 22.37 -20.63
C ILE A 184 -6.13 21.02 -21.13
N PHE A 185 -5.17 20.44 -20.43
CA PHE A 185 -4.62 19.14 -20.73
C PHE A 185 -4.97 18.17 -19.61
N ILE A 186 -5.35 16.95 -19.96
CA ILE A 186 -5.64 15.89 -19.01
C ILE A 186 -5.20 14.56 -19.62
N GLY A 187 -4.85 13.59 -18.79
CA GLY A 187 -4.52 12.26 -19.24
C GLY A 187 -4.29 11.28 -18.11
N ASP A 188 -4.07 10.03 -18.48
CA ASP A 188 -3.66 8.96 -17.58
C ASP A 188 -2.58 8.08 -18.22
N VAL A 189 -1.60 7.71 -17.40
CA VAL A 189 -0.48 6.86 -17.78
C VAL A 189 -0.80 5.42 -17.44
N SER A 190 -0.71 4.52 -18.42
CA SER A 190 -0.90 3.10 -18.21
C SER A 190 0.06 2.54 -17.14
N GLY A 191 -0.49 1.84 -16.15
CA GLY A 191 0.25 1.32 -15.00
C GLY A 191 0.04 2.16 -13.75
N LYS A 192 0.75 1.85 -12.65
CA LYS A 192 0.54 2.52 -11.35
C LYS A 192 1.85 2.68 -10.59
N GLY A 193 1.87 3.62 -9.64
CA GLY A 193 3.00 3.84 -8.75
C GLY A 193 4.15 4.61 -9.41
N VAL A 194 5.36 4.45 -8.86
CA VAL A 194 6.52 5.29 -9.21
C VAL A 194 6.82 5.34 -10.71
N PRO A 195 6.84 4.22 -11.47
CA PRO A 195 7.15 4.29 -12.90
C PRO A 195 6.13 5.11 -13.71
N ALA A 196 4.84 5.00 -13.40
CA ALA A 196 3.78 5.79 -14.06
C ALA A 196 3.92 7.28 -13.72
N SER A 197 4.23 7.60 -12.45
CA SER A 197 4.43 8.99 -12.01
C SER A 197 5.59 9.72 -12.70
N LEU A 198 6.65 9.00 -13.07
CA LEU A 198 7.79 9.59 -13.79
C LEU A 198 7.43 9.92 -15.24
N ILE A 199 6.69 9.03 -15.90
CA ILE A 199 6.16 9.27 -17.25
C ILE A 199 5.18 10.44 -17.19
N MET A 200 4.33 10.50 -16.17
CA MET A 200 3.42 11.62 -15.98
C MET A 200 4.18 12.96 -15.96
N ALA A 201 5.20 13.07 -15.10
CA ALA A 201 6.00 14.29 -14.96
C ALA A 201 6.70 14.68 -16.27
N GLN A 202 7.21 13.69 -17.02
CA GLN A 202 7.80 13.89 -18.34
C GLN A 202 6.76 14.42 -19.35
N THR A 203 5.58 13.79 -19.41
CA THR A 203 4.49 14.17 -20.30
C THR A 203 4.03 15.61 -20.06
N VAL A 204 3.78 15.99 -18.80
CA VAL A 204 3.40 17.37 -18.44
C VAL A 204 4.50 18.37 -18.82
N SER A 205 5.77 18.02 -18.57
CA SER A 205 6.90 18.89 -18.93
C SER A 205 7.00 19.12 -20.44
N LEU A 206 6.87 18.06 -21.24
CA LEU A 206 6.88 18.15 -22.71
C LEU A 206 5.65 18.90 -23.24
N PHE A 207 4.48 18.64 -22.68
CA PHE A 207 3.25 19.35 -23.01
C PHE A 207 3.42 20.87 -22.85
N ARG A 208 3.95 21.33 -21.70
CA ARG A 208 4.20 22.76 -21.44
C ARG A 208 5.14 23.40 -22.46
N VAL A 209 6.11 22.65 -22.98
CA VAL A 209 7.01 23.14 -24.04
C VAL A 209 6.24 23.30 -25.34
N PHE A 210 5.52 22.28 -25.79
CA PHE A 210 4.82 22.29 -27.07
C PHE A 210 3.59 23.21 -27.11
N ALA A 211 2.88 23.35 -25.98
CA ALA A 211 1.72 24.22 -25.89
C ALA A 211 2.09 25.71 -25.99
N LYS A 212 3.27 26.12 -25.48
CA LYS A 212 3.75 27.51 -25.55
C LYS A 212 4.02 28.00 -26.96
N ASP A 213 4.30 27.10 -27.89
CA ASP A 213 4.49 27.43 -29.31
C ASP A 213 3.18 27.80 -30.03
N LYS A 214 2.05 27.90 -29.30
CA LYS A 214 0.71 28.18 -29.83
C LYS A 214 0.31 27.24 -30.98
N THR A 215 0.82 26.02 -30.93
CA THR A 215 0.45 24.95 -31.86
C THR A 215 -0.99 24.52 -31.56
N SER A 216 -1.73 24.10 -32.58
CA SER A 216 -3.10 23.58 -32.44
C SER A 216 -3.12 22.30 -31.58
N PRO A 217 -4.28 21.94 -30.97
CA PRO A 217 -4.33 20.76 -30.11
C PRO A 217 -3.84 19.47 -30.75
N SER A 218 -4.24 19.23 -32.00
CA SER A 218 -3.74 18.13 -32.85
C SER A 218 -2.22 18.11 -32.94
N GLY A 219 -1.61 19.25 -33.30
CA GLY A 219 -0.17 19.36 -33.47
C GLY A 219 0.62 19.19 -32.18
N VAL A 220 0.07 19.62 -31.03
CA VAL A 220 0.67 19.38 -29.72
C VAL A 220 0.67 17.89 -29.38
N LEU A 221 -0.46 17.19 -29.55
CA LEU A 221 -0.52 15.75 -29.29
C LEU A 221 0.37 14.94 -30.23
N THR A 222 0.45 15.31 -31.52
CA THR A 222 1.35 14.66 -32.48
C THR A 222 2.82 14.83 -32.08
N LYS A 223 3.25 16.03 -31.67
CA LYS A 223 4.61 16.27 -31.16
C LYS A 223 4.88 15.48 -29.88
N LEU A 224 3.92 15.47 -28.96
CA LEU A 224 4.01 14.76 -27.69
C LEU A 224 4.14 13.25 -27.90
N ASN A 225 3.31 12.67 -28.77
CA ASN A 225 3.36 11.26 -29.15
C ASN A 225 4.74 10.88 -29.72
N LYS A 226 5.29 11.70 -30.63
CA LYS A 226 6.59 11.45 -31.23
C LYS A 226 7.72 11.38 -30.20
N GLU A 227 7.72 12.24 -29.18
CA GLU A 227 8.73 12.18 -28.12
C GLU A 227 8.48 11.05 -27.12
N LEU A 228 7.22 10.82 -26.75
CA LEU A 228 6.86 9.78 -25.79
C LEU A 228 7.08 8.36 -26.37
N ALA A 229 6.79 8.13 -27.65
CA ALA A 229 6.98 6.82 -28.30
C ALA A 229 8.44 6.33 -28.29
N LYS A 230 9.42 7.24 -28.13
CA LYS A 230 10.84 6.89 -28.00
C LYS A 230 11.22 6.36 -26.61
N VAL A 231 10.41 6.66 -25.60
CA VAL A 231 10.73 6.43 -24.18
C VAL A 231 9.77 5.42 -23.54
N LEU A 232 8.54 5.33 -24.05
CA LEU A 232 7.49 4.47 -23.52
C LEU A 232 7.65 3.03 -24.02
N GLU A 233 8.46 2.24 -23.32
CA GLU A 233 8.62 0.79 -23.58
C GLU A 233 7.37 0.01 -23.13
N GLY A 234 6.39 -0.15 -24.02
CA GLY A 234 5.18 -0.96 -23.76
C GLY A 234 4.17 -0.32 -22.80
N ARG A 235 4.34 0.97 -22.50
CA ARG A 235 3.36 1.82 -21.81
C ARG A 235 2.77 2.83 -22.78
N PHE A 236 1.65 3.40 -22.41
CA PHE A 236 1.00 4.46 -23.17
C PHE A 236 0.41 5.50 -22.23
N VAL A 237 0.05 6.65 -22.80
CA VAL A 237 -0.62 7.73 -22.08
C VAL A 237 -1.90 8.05 -22.83
N THR A 238 -3.06 7.85 -22.19
CA THR A 238 -4.30 8.44 -22.71
C THR A 238 -4.22 9.94 -22.44
N ALA A 239 -4.58 10.77 -23.41
CA ALA A 239 -4.54 12.21 -23.21
C ALA A 239 -5.63 12.92 -23.98
N PHE A 240 -6.06 14.05 -23.45
CA PHE A 240 -6.96 14.98 -24.10
C PHE A 240 -6.39 16.38 -23.95
N TYR A 241 -6.34 17.14 -25.05
CA TYR A 241 -5.96 18.53 -25.02
C TYR A 241 -7.09 19.40 -25.60
N LEU A 242 -7.60 20.31 -24.76
CA LEU A 242 -8.68 21.23 -25.06
C LEU A 242 -8.16 22.67 -25.05
N VAL A 243 -8.58 23.47 -26.03
CA VAL A 243 -8.35 24.91 -26.07
C VAL A 243 -9.69 25.62 -26.11
N LEU A 244 -9.92 26.47 -25.13
CA LEU A 244 -11.09 27.32 -25.02
C LEU A 244 -10.73 28.71 -25.53
N ASP A 245 -11.34 29.12 -26.63
CA ASP A 245 -11.17 30.45 -27.21
C ASP A 245 -12.42 31.28 -26.91
N THR A 246 -12.29 32.20 -25.95
CA THR A 246 -13.42 33.04 -25.50
C THR A 246 -13.72 34.19 -26.47
N LYS A 247 -12.75 34.58 -27.29
CA LYS A 247 -12.92 35.60 -28.33
C LYS A 247 -13.75 35.07 -29.49
N GLU A 248 -13.31 33.93 -30.02
CA GLU A 248 -13.94 33.27 -31.17
C GLU A 248 -15.14 32.42 -30.76
N LYS A 249 -15.35 32.23 -29.45
CA LYS A 249 -16.39 31.40 -28.85
C LYS A 249 -16.34 29.97 -29.38
N LYS A 250 -15.14 29.36 -29.32
CA LYS A 250 -14.88 28.01 -29.83
C LYS A 250 -14.20 27.15 -28.78
N ILE A 251 -14.63 25.90 -28.73
CA ILE A 251 -13.95 24.78 -28.07
C ILE A 251 -13.19 24.05 -29.18
N ILE A 252 -11.88 23.91 -29.05
CA ILE A 252 -11.03 23.18 -30.00
C ILE A 252 -10.36 22.06 -29.22
N GLY A 253 -10.49 20.81 -29.63
CA GLY A 253 -9.95 19.69 -28.84
C GLY A 253 -9.42 18.56 -29.70
N SER A 254 -8.49 17.81 -29.13
CA SER A 254 -7.90 16.61 -29.74
C SER A 254 -7.78 15.52 -28.67
N SER A 255 -8.11 14.27 -29.04
CA SER A 255 -8.10 13.12 -28.14
C SER A 255 -7.11 12.05 -28.60
N ALA A 256 -6.31 11.56 -27.65
CA ALA A 256 -5.44 10.41 -27.77
C ALA A 256 -5.95 9.29 -26.85
N GLY A 257 -7.15 8.77 -27.15
CA GLY A 257 -7.74 7.62 -26.46
C GLY A 257 -8.24 7.90 -25.04
N HIS A 258 -8.43 9.17 -24.68
CA HIS A 258 -8.91 9.57 -23.36
C HIS A 258 -10.44 9.69 -23.30
N SER A 259 -10.98 9.77 -22.09
CA SER A 259 -12.41 9.88 -21.84
C SER A 259 -13.04 11.10 -22.54
N PRO A 260 -14.32 10.99 -22.98
CA PRO A 260 -15.00 12.08 -23.69
C PRO A 260 -15.22 13.30 -22.79
N VAL A 261 -15.31 14.48 -23.41
CA VAL A 261 -15.65 15.72 -22.68
C VAL A 261 -17.15 15.80 -22.50
N ILE A 262 -17.60 15.98 -21.26
CA ILE A 262 -19.02 16.20 -20.95
C ILE A 262 -19.32 17.69 -20.98
N TYR A 263 -20.32 18.07 -21.77
CA TYR A 263 -20.69 19.46 -21.97
C TYR A 263 -22.14 19.71 -21.58
N TYR A 264 -22.36 20.61 -20.62
CA TYR A 264 -23.67 21.12 -20.28
C TYR A 264 -23.99 22.36 -21.13
N ASN A 265 -24.99 22.23 -21.99
CA ASN A 265 -25.54 23.33 -22.75
C ASN A 265 -26.64 24.02 -21.93
N SER A 266 -26.35 25.22 -21.42
CA SER A 266 -27.27 26.02 -20.61
C SER A 266 -28.55 26.43 -21.34
N GLN A 267 -28.48 26.63 -22.66
CA GLN A 267 -29.62 27.08 -23.47
C GLN A 267 -30.63 25.96 -23.68
N GLU A 268 -30.14 24.74 -23.93
CA GLU A 268 -30.98 23.55 -24.13
C GLU A 268 -31.30 22.82 -22.83
N LYS A 269 -30.61 23.15 -21.73
CA LYS A 269 -30.63 22.41 -20.46
C LYS A 269 -30.35 20.91 -20.67
N LYS A 270 -29.35 20.61 -21.48
CA LYS A 270 -28.94 19.24 -21.79
C LYS A 270 -27.47 19.03 -21.49
N VAL A 271 -27.16 17.81 -21.08
CA VAL A 271 -25.80 17.31 -20.98
C VAL A 271 -25.51 16.49 -22.24
N LEU A 272 -24.41 16.81 -22.91
CA LEU A 272 -23.95 16.19 -24.15
C LEU A 272 -22.56 15.60 -23.93
N GLU A 273 -22.25 14.54 -24.65
CA GLU A 273 -20.86 14.11 -24.86
C GLU A 273 -20.36 14.79 -26.13
N LEU A 274 -19.25 15.52 -26.05
CA LEU A 274 -18.61 16.06 -27.25
C LEU A 274 -17.79 14.95 -27.90
N GLU A 275 -18.21 14.54 -29.09
CA GLU A 275 -17.55 13.49 -29.87
C GLU A 275 -16.33 14.07 -30.60
N PHE A 276 -15.15 13.92 -29.99
CA PHE A 276 -13.89 14.23 -30.66
C PHE A 276 -13.36 13.01 -31.40
N SER A 277 -12.83 13.20 -32.61
CA SER A 277 -12.10 12.18 -33.35
C SER A 277 -10.94 11.65 -32.49
N SER A 278 -11.09 10.42 -31.97
CA SER A 278 -10.16 9.84 -31.00
C SER A 278 -9.09 9.02 -31.70
N GLY A 279 -7.84 9.47 -31.61
CA GLY A 279 -6.67 8.69 -32.00
C GLY A 279 -6.31 7.63 -30.94
N PRO A 280 -5.36 6.73 -31.24
CA PRO A 280 -4.82 5.80 -30.24
C PRO A 280 -4.06 6.54 -29.12
N PRO A 281 -3.91 5.94 -27.92
CA PRO A 281 -3.07 6.50 -26.86
C PRO A 281 -1.66 6.89 -27.31
N LEU A 282 -1.11 7.94 -26.67
CA LEU A 282 0.24 8.43 -26.94
C LEU A 282 1.28 7.35 -26.58
N GLY A 283 2.33 7.26 -27.38
CA GLY A 283 3.46 6.35 -27.14
C GLY A 283 3.38 5.01 -27.87
N ILE A 284 2.26 4.68 -28.50
CA ILE A 284 2.08 3.41 -29.21
C ILE A 284 2.95 3.34 -30.47
N SER A 285 3.04 4.44 -31.22
CA SER A 285 3.83 4.53 -32.44
C SER A 285 4.15 5.99 -32.75
N GLU A 286 5.39 6.28 -33.11
CA GLU A 286 5.85 7.64 -33.42
C GLU A 286 5.22 8.23 -34.69
N PHE A 287 4.57 7.40 -35.52
CA PHE A 287 3.96 7.80 -36.79
C PHE A 287 2.47 8.19 -36.66
N LEU A 288 1.90 8.13 -35.46
CA LEU A 288 0.51 8.52 -35.25
C LEU A 288 0.37 10.04 -35.25
N GLU A 289 -0.61 10.50 -36.04
CA GLU A 289 -1.07 11.88 -36.08
C GLU A 289 -2.46 11.96 -35.46
N TYR A 290 -2.78 13.10 -34.87
CA TYR A 290 -4.05 13.35 -34.19
C TYR A 290 -4.85 14.42 -34.91
N GLU A 291 -6.17 14.25 -34.93
CA GLU A 291 -7.12 15.21 -35.49
C GLU A 291 -7.68 16.10 -34.39
N GLU A 292 -8.26 17.24 -34.77
CA GLU A 292 -8.94 18.12 -33.84
C GLU A 292 -10.34 18.47 -34.34
N GLU A 293 -11.27 18.56 -33.39
CA GLU A 293 -12.65 18.96 -33.66
C GLU A 293 -12.94 20.31 -33.00
N LYS A 294 -13.96 20.99 -33.54
CA LYS A 294 -14.37 22.33 -33.10
C LYS A 294 -15.85 22.36 -32.77
N PHE A 295 -16.16 22.83 -31.56
CA PHE A 295 -17.52 22.99 -31.07
C PHE A 295 -17.78 24.45 -30.67
N PRO A 296 -19.03 24.92 -30.75
CA PRO A 296 -19.39 26.25 -30.27
C PRO A 296 -19.28 26.33 -28.74
N LEU A 297 -18.71 27.43 -28.24
CA LEU A 297 -18.64 27.76 -26.82
C LEU A 297 -19.84 28.64 -26.46
N ASN A 298 -20.88 28.05 -25.86
CA ASN A 298 -22.08 28.82 -25.50
C ASN A 298 -21.88 29.54 -24.16
N PRO A 299 -22.47 30.75 -23.99
CA PRO A 299 -22.49 31.43 -22.69
C PRO A 299 -23.09 30.54 -21.60
N LYS A 300 -22.50 30.55 -20.40
CA LYS A 300 -22.87 29.67 -19.27
C LYS A 300 -22.79 28.16 -19.59
N GLY A 301 -22.09 27.78 -20.65
CA GLY A 301 -21.78 26.39 -20.94
C GLY A 301 -20.78 25.86 -19.91
N ARG A 302 -21.01 24.65 -19.40
CA ARG A 302 -20.06 23.97 -18.51
C ARG A 302 -19.43 22.80 -19.22
N PHE A 303 -18.14 22.58 -19.04
CA PHE A 303 -17.44 21.41 -19.55
C PHE A 303 -16.76 20.68 -18.40
N LEU A 304 -16.79 19.36 -18.46
CA LEU A 304 -16.16 18.45 -17.51
C LEU A 304 -15.21 17.55 -18.29
N LEU A 305 -13.93 17.60 -17.89
CA LEU A 305 -12.94 16.59 -18.22
C LEU A 305 -12.66 15.76 -16.97
N TYR A 306 -12.46 14.46 -17.15
CA TYR A 306 -12.29 13.54 -16.05
C TYR A 306 -11.44 12.34 -16.48
N THR A 307 -10.79 11.69 -15.52
CA THR A 307 -10.13 10.40 -15.72
C THR A 307 -11.07 9.25 -15.36
N ASP A 308 -10.79 8.07 -15.92
CA ASP A 308 -11.61 6.87 -15.77
C ASP A 308 -11.82 6.46 -14.30
N GLY A 309 -10.90 6.79 -13.40
CA GLY A 309 -11.07 6.53 -11.96
C GLY A 309 -12.32 7.15 -11.35
N LEU A 310 -12.91 8.20 -11.95
CA LEU A 310 -14.23 8.71 -11.55
C LEU A 310 -15.36 7.74 -11.94
N THR A 311 -15.39 7.32 -13.20
CA THR A 311 -16.49 6.51 -13.77
C THR A 311 -16.35 5.03 -13.46
N GLU A 312 -15.14 4.50 -13.38
CA GLU A 312 -14.83 3.10 -13.10
C GLU A 312 -14.71 2.80 -11.60
N ALA A 313 -15.00 3.77 -10.73
CA ALA A 313 -15.03 3.54 -9.29
C ALA A 313 -16.03 2.42 -8.94
N LYS A 314 -15.55 1.37 -8.25
CA LYS A 314 -16.32 0.13 -8.00
C LYS A 314 -16.90 0.06 -6.61
N ASN A 315 -18.18 -0.30 -6.52
CA ASN A 315 -18.83 -0.61 -5.25
C ASN A 315 -18.54 -2.06 -4.80
N LYS A 316 -19.10 -2.48 -3.66
CA LYS A 316 -18.93 -3.84 -3.10
C LYS A 316 -19.43 -4.97 -4.01
N LYS A 317 -20.30 -4.67 -4.97
CA LYS A 317 -20.82 -5.61 -5.97
C LYS A 317 -20.01 -5.60 -7.27
N SER A 318 -18.90 -4.87 -7.31
CA SER A 318 -18.09 -4.63 -8.51
C SER A 318 -18.82 -3.88 -9.62
N GLU A 319 -19.90 -3.15 -9.29
CA GLU A 319 -20.58 -2.25 -10.23
C GLU A 319 -19.82 -0.92 -10.28
N GLU A 320 -19.72 -0.34 -11.48
CA GLU A 320 -19.04 0.94 -11.72
C GLU A 320 -19.97 2.13 -11.46
N PHE A 321 -19.38 3.26 -11.06
CA PHE A 321 -20.12 4.51 -10.84
C PHE A 321 -20.79 4.98 -12.13
N GLY A 322 -20.11 4.83 -13.26
CA GLY A 322 -20.65 4.99 -14.59
C GLY A 322 -20.83 6.46 -15.01
N LEU A 323 -20.76 6.67 -16.32
CA LEU A 323 -20.88 8.00 -16.91
C LEU A 323 -22.29 8.60 -16.77
N GLU A 324 -23.33 7.76 -16.81
CA GLU A 324 -24.72 8.22 -16.69
C GLU A 324 -24.98 8.94 -15.36
N ARG A 325 -24.42 8.44 -14.25
CA ARG A 325 -24.56 9.11 -12.94
C ARG A 325 -23.87 10.48 -12.93
N VAL A 326 -22.71 10.60 -13.58
CA VAL A 326 -22.00 11.88 -13.72
C VAL A 326 -22.87 12.88 -14.47
N LYS A 327 -23.47 12.47 -15.60
CA LYS A 327 -24.37 13.33 -16.39
C LYS A 327 -25.61 13.73 -15.60
N GLU A 328 -26.23 12.79 -14.88
CA GLU A 328 -27.39 13.05 -14.02
C GLU A 328 -27.09 14.09 -12.94
N ILE A 329 -25.90 14.02 -12.32
CA ILE A 329 -25.48 15.00 -11.31
C ILE A 329 -25.33 16.39 -11.94
N ILE A 330 -24.69 16.51 -13.10
CA ILE A 330 -24.54 17.80 -13.79
C ILE A 330 -25.92 18.37 -14.18
N LEU A 331 -26.84 17.52 -14.64
CA LEU A 331 -28.16 17.92 -15.07
C LEU A 331 -29.08 18.37 -13.91
N ASN A 332 -28.99 17.68 -12.77
CA ASN A 332 -29.87 17.91 -11.62
C ASN A 332 -29.41 19.07 -10.72
N TYR A 333 -28.15 19.49 -10.82
CA TYR A 333 -27.58 20.56 -9.99
C TYR A 333 -26.96 21.71 -10.83
N PRO A 334 -27.71 22.32 -11.77
CA PRO A 334 -27.18 23.36 -12.65
C PRO A 334 -26.90 24.68 -11.91
N ASP A 335 -27.54 24.93 -10.77
CA ASP A 335 -27.41 26.17 -10.00
C ASP A 335 -26.24 26.16 -9.01
N LEU A 336 -25.58 25.01 -8.79
CA LEU A 336 -24.37 24.96 -7.99
C LEU A 336 -23.25 25.71 -8.71
N ASP A 337 -22.38 26.37 -7.93
CA ASP A 337 -21.11 26.85 -8.44
C ASP A 337 -20.18 25.68 -8.80
N LEU A 338 -19.07 25.97 -9.49
CA LEU A 338 -18.19 24.90 -9.97
C LEU A 338 -17.61 24.06 -8.83
N GLN A 339 -17.20 24.72 -7.73
CA GLN A 339 -16.66 24.01 -6.59
C GLN A 339 -17.72 23.13 -5.91
N GLY A 340 -18.95 23.64 -5.74
CA GLY A 340 -20.08 22.88 -5.22
C GLY A 340 -20.43 21.68 -6.10
N LEU A 341 -20.36 21.81 -7.43
CA LEU A 341 -20.61 20.69 -8.34
C LEU A 341 -19.50 19.63 -8.27
N VAL A 342 -18.23 20.05 -8.19
CA VAL A 342 -17.09 19.15 -7.97
C VAL A 342 -17.23 18.41 -6.63
N ASP A 343 -17.60 19.12 -5.56
CA ASP A 343 -17.82 18.51 -4.25
C ASP A 343 -18.98 17.52 -4.26
N LYS A 344 -20.05 17.82 -5.02
CA LYS A 344 -21.17 16.91 -5.20
C LYS A 344 -20.78 15.63 -5.95
N LEU A 345 -20.04 15.75 -7.05
CA LEU A 345 -19.50 14.60 -7.79
C LEU A 345 -18.62 13.72 -6.91
N LYS A 346 -17.73 14.35 -6.13
CA LYS A 346 -16.86 13.68 -5.17
C LYS A 346 -17.65 12.94 -4.10
N GLU A 347 -18.63 13.60 -3.50
CA GLU A 347 -19.47 13.02 -2.44
C GLU A 347 -20.23 11.79 -2.93
N GLU A 348 -20.91 11.91 -4.08
CA GLU A 348 -21.67 10.80 -4.67
C GLU A 348 -20.77 9.62 -5.05
N CYS A 349 -19.62 9.89 -5.67
CA CYS A 349 -18.63 8.86 -5.99
C CYS A 349 -18.12 8.15 -4.72
N PHE A 350 -17.74 8.90 -3.68
CA PHE A 350 -17.21 8.33 -2.43
C PHE A 350 -18.25 7.54 -1.66
N ASN A 351 -19.50 8.00 -1.67
CA ASN A 351 -20.61 7.27 -1.07
C ASN A 351 -20.89 5.97 -1.84
N PHE A 352 -20.75 5.98 -3.17
CA PHE A 352 -20.97 4.81 -4.02
C PHE A 352 -19.98 3.68 -3.73
N TYR A 353 -18.67 3.96 -3.66
CA TYR A 353 -17.67 2.93 -3.36
C TYR A 353 -17.38 2.74 -1.86
N ARG A 354 -18.20 3.31 -0.96
CA ARG A 354 -17.94 3.33 0.49
C ARG A 354 -17.59 1.95 1.05
N GLY A 355 -16.42 1.88 1.69
CA GLY A 355 -15.89 0.64 2.29
C GLY A 355 -15.08 -0.23 1.31
N MET A 356 -14.84 0.25 0.09
CA MET A 356 -13.86 -0.31 -0.85
C MET A 356 -12.64 0.63 -0.92
N PRO A 357 -11.43 0.10 -1.16
CA PRO A 357 -10.28 0.94 -1.50
C PRO A 357 -10.50 1.60 -2.87
N GLN A 358 -9.95 2.81 -3.04
CA GLN A 358 -9.94 3.47 -4.34
C GLN A 358 -9.10 2.65 -5.33
N HIS A 359 -9.67 2.37 -6.50
CA HIS A 359 -9.04 1.50 -7.51
C HIS A 359 -8.07 2.28 -8.41
N ASP A 360 -8.45 3.49 -8.83
CA ASP A 360 -7.64 4.35 -9.68
C ASP A 360 -7.60 5.81 -9.25
N ASP A 361 -6.64 6.56 -9.78
CA ASP A 361 -6.53 7.99 -9.55
C ASP A 361 -7.78 8.72 -10.08
N ILE A 362 -8.22 9.78 -9.39
CA ILE A 362 -9.42 10.53 -9.78
C ILE A 362 -9.00 11.96 -10.07
N THR A 363 -9.19 12.39 -11.31
CA THR A 363 -8.99 13.76 -11.77
C THR A 363 -10.29 14.29 -12.34
N ILE A 364 -10.67 15.50 -11.94
CA ILE A 364 -11.85 16.21 -12.38
C ILE A 364 -11.42 17.64 -12.70
N ILE A 365 -11.76 18.12 -13.89
CA ILE A 365 -11.59 19.51 -14.30
C ILE A 365 -12.94 19.99 -14.80
N LEU A 366 -13.54 20.91 -14.05
CA LEU A 366 -14.81 21.53 -14.40
C LEU A 366 -14.54 22.99 -14.77
N GLY A 367 -15.13 23.45 -15.85
CA GLY A 367 -15.09 24.87 -16.17
C GLY A 367 -16.40 25.40 -16.71
N GLU A 368 -16.56 26.72 -16.60
CA GLU A 368 -17.75 27.47 -17.01
C GLU A 368 -17.33 28.75 -17.71
N VAL A 369 -18.07 29.07 -18.77
CA VAL A 369 -17.95 30.33 -19.52
C VAL A 369 -18.93 31.33 -18.94
N GLU A 370 -18.48 32.56 -18.65
CA GLU A 370 -19.37 33.61 -18.11
C GLU A 370 -20.48 34.06 -19.09
#